data_AF-D5QIN5-F1
#
_entry.id   AF-D5QIN5-F1
#
_cell.length_a   1.000
_cell.length_b   1.000
_cell.length_c   1.000
_cell.angle_alpha   90.00
_cell.angle_beta   90.00
_cell.angle_gamma   90.00
#
_symmetry.space_group_name_H-M   'P 1'
#
loop_
_entity.id
_entity.type
_entity.pdbx_description
1 polymer ?
#
loop_
_entity_poly.entity_id
_entity_poly.type
_entity_poly.pdbx_seq_one_letter_code
_entity_poly.pdbx_strand_id
1 'polypeptide(L)'
;MSRPRARATRPWGDDVMAIQNTTYPGFQTRQDGGSDFGSVEAVGRRLLAMMGADTPVRVVAVNGVGLNPVGFVDVQPLVHMQDALGRSMAHGVIHNVPYVRMQGGKSAVICDPCVGDLGAVIICGRDISAAKASRAPAAPGSFRIHDMADAIYVAPILNATPEEYIWLTGNGVRVKTAGTFTVDAAGMQINCPVSTTGDITAGGTITGRTDVVAGTVSGRSHTHPVTGAPGTTGAPT
;
A
#
# COMPACT_ATOMS: atom_id res chain seq x y z
N MET A 1 65.01 39.85 -32.05
CA MET A 1 64.47 40.88 -31.12
C MET A 1 63.05 40.49 -30.73
N SER A 2 62.92 39.66 -29.69
CA SER A 2 61.63 39.17 -29.18
C SER A 2 61.22 40.00 -27.96
N ARG A 3 60.05 40.64 -28.03
CA ARG A 3 59.45 41.42 -26.94
C ARG A 3 58.92 40.46 -25.85
N PRO A 4 59.16 40.71 -24.55
CA PRO A 4 58.62 39.86 -23.49
C PRO A 4 57.15 40.20 -23.21
N ARG A 5 56.30 39.18 -23.09
CA ARG A 5 54.90 39.30 -22.63
C ARG A 5 54.88 39.38 -21.10
N ALA A 6 54.18 40.38 -20.57
CA ALA A 6 53.96 40.57 -19.15
C ALA A 6 53.18 39.40 -18.52
N ARG A 7 53.70 38.89 -17.40
CA ARG A 7 53.10 37.83 -16.58
C ARG A 7 52.08 38.47 -15.63
N ALA A 8 50.79 38.20 -15.81
CA ALA A 8 49.76 38.60 -14.88
C ALA A 8 49.94 37.82 -13.56
N THR A 9 50.28 38.52 -12.49
CA THR A 9 50.37 37.97 -11.12
C THR A 9 48.95 37.81 -10.57
N ARG A 10 48.48 36.56 -10.45
CA ARG A 10 47.31 36.25 -9.62
C ARG A 10 47.75 36.35 -8.15
N PRO A 11 47.08 37.13 -7.28
CA PRO A 11 47.39 37.10 -5.86
C PRO A 11 46.96 35.74 -5.31
N TRP A 12 47.92 35.00 -4.77
CA TRP A 12 47.67 33.89 -3.85
C TRP A 12 47.04 34.51 -2.60
N GLY A 13 45.72 34.38 -2.50
CA GLY A 13 44.97 34.62 -1.27
C GLY A 13 44.69 33.28 -0.63
N ASP A 14 45.02 33.19 0.65
CA ASP A 14 44.87 32.02 1.49
C ASP A 14 43.39 31.59 1.59
N ASP A 15 42.96 30.65 0.75
CA ASP A 15 41.74 29.87 1.01
C ASP A 15 42.07 28.83 2.09
N VAL A 16 42.23 29.33 3.32
CA VAL A 16 42.12 28.52 4.52
C VAL A 16 40.72 27.92 4.46
N MET A 17 40.61 26.61 4.20
CA MET A 17 39.40 25.85 4.46
C MET A 17 39.06 26.08 5.93
N ALA A 18 38.16 27.03 6.19
CA ALA A 18 37.61 27.24 7.51
C ALA A 18 36.99 25.90 7.91
N ILE A 19 37.68 25.18 8.80
CA ILE A 19 37.08 24.10 9.55
C ILE A 19 35.94 24.79 10.29
N GLN A 20 34.73 24.69 9.74
CA GLN A 20 33.56 25.10 10.48
C GLN A 20 33.58 24.21 11.71
N ASN A 21 33.92 24.83 12.84
CA ASN A 21 33.73 24.24 14.15
C ASN A 21 32.21 24.14 14.35
N THR A 22 31.60 23.17 13.66
CA THR A 22 30.20 22.83 13.78
C THR A 22 30.08 22.25 15.17
N THR A 23 29.90 23.14 16.14
CA THR A 23 29.44 22.78 17.46
C THR A 23 28.07 22.16 17.22
N TYR A 24 27.99 20.84 17.22
CA TYR A 24 26.71 20.14 17.24
C TYR A 24 26.15 20.42 18.62
N PRO A 25 25.12 21.28 18.76
CA PRO A 25 24.52 21.46 20.06
C PRO A 25 23.95 20.11 20.48
N GLY A 26 24.14 19.74 21.74
CA GLY A 26 23.47 18.57 22.30
C GLY A 26 21.98 18.86 22.45
N PHE A 27 21.17 17.81 22.61
CA PHE A 27 19.75 17.93 22.97
C PHE A 27 19.52 18.44 24.42
N GLN A 28 20.57 18.96 25.07
CA GLN A 28 20.51 19.51 26.43
C GLN A 28 20.06 20.96 26.38
N THR A 29 19.00 21.27 27.13
CA THR A 29 18.56 22.62 27.41
C THR A 29 19.29 23.19 28.62
N ARG A 30 19.25 24.52 28.81
CA ARG A 30 19.87 25.19 29.95
C ARG A 30 19.39 24.66 31.31
N GLN A 31 18.18 24.13 31.38
CA GLN A 31 17.58 23.60 32.61
C GLN A 31 18.10 22.20 32.97
N ASP A 32 18.54 21.42 31.96
CA ASP A 32 19.00 20.04 32.15
C ASP A 32 20.33 19.94 32.92
N GLY A 33 21.16 20.99 32.87
CA GLY A 33 22.41 21.07 33.65
C GLY A 33 22.25 21.72 35.03
N GLY A 34 21.04 22.15 35.41
CA GLY A 34 20.78 22.91 36.63
C GLY A 34 20.60 22.05 37.89
N SER A 35 20.44 20.72 37.76
CA SER A 35 20.33 19.78 38.87
C SER A 35 20.55 18.34 38.41
N ASP A 36 20.88 17.44 39.34
CA ASP A 36 20.98 16.01 39.06
C ASP A 36 19.66 15.44 38.49
N PHE A 37 18.52 15.90 38.99
CA PHE A 37 17.20 15.53 38.47
C PHE A 37 17.01 15.94 37.00
N GLY A 38 17.36 17.20 36.66
CA GLY A 38 17.29 17.70 35.29
C GLY A 38 18.19 16.89 34.34
N SER A 39 19.36 16.45 34.82
CA SER A 39 20.28 15.65 34.02
C SER A 39 19.73 14.25 33.72
N VAL A 40 19.08 13.61 34.70
CA VAL A 40 18.41 12.30 34.54
C VAL A 40 17.18 12.43 33.62
N GLU A 41 16.41 13.50 33.77
CA GLU A 41 15.25 13.78 32.91
C GLU A 41 15.67 13.96 31.44
N ALA A 42 16.77 14.68 31.19
CA ALA A 42 17.33 14.87 29.85
C ALA A 42 17.76 13.54 29.21
N VAL A 43 18.39 12.65 29.99
CA VAL A 43 18.72 11.29 29.53
C VAL A 43 17.46 10.50 29.22
N GLY A 44 16.44 10.55 30.09
CA GLY A 44 15.15 9.89 29.86
C GLY A 44 14.45 10.36 28.59
N ARG A 45 14.37 11.68 28.37
CA ARG A 45 13.83 12.28 27.13
C ARG A 45 14.58 11.79 25.90
N ARG A 46 15.91 11.73 25.96
CA ARG A 46 16.73 11.24 24.84
C ARG A 46 16.49 9.77 24.54
N LEU A 47 16.41 8.92 25.58
CA LEU A 47 16.12 7.50 25.40
C LEU A 47 14.76 7.29 24.74
N LEU A 48 13.73 8.04 25.16
CA LEU A 48 12.40 7.98 24.55
C LEU A 48 12.40 8.51 23.11
N ALA A 49 13.13 9.58 22.82
CA ALA A 49 13.25 10.12 21.46
C ALA A 49 14.02 9.20 20.50
N MET A 50 14.90 8.33 21.03
CA MET A 50 15.62 7.32 20.26
C MET A 50 14.83 6.03 20.05
N MET A 51 13.70 5.83 20.74
CA MET A 51 12.82 4.70 20.47
C MET A 51 12.15 4.91 19.12
N GLY A 52 12.33 3.97 18.19
CA GLY A 52 11.58 3.95 16.94
C GLY A 52 10.09 3.86 17.23
N ALA A 53 9.41 4.99 17.04
CA ALA A 53 7.98 5.10 17.16
C ALA A 53 7.31 4.82 15.81
N ASP A 54 6.11 4.27 15.87
CA ASP A 54 5.25 4.08 14.71
C ASP A 54 5.05 5.41 13.99
N THR A 55 5.21 5.41 12.66
CA THR A 55 5.25 6.63 11.86
C THR A 55 4.49 6.45 10.54
N PRO A 56 3.81 7.50 10.04
CA PRO A 56 3.23 7.44 8.72
C PRO A 56 4.32 7.44 7.64
N VAL A 57 4.12 6.64 6.59
CA VAL A 57 5.08 6.43 5.52
C VAL A 57 4.42 6.50 4.14
N ARG A 58 5.24 6.70 3.11
CA ARG A 58 4.88 6.51 1.70
C ARG A 58 5.62 5.31 1.12
N VAL A 59 4.93 4.46 0.37
CA VAL A 59 5.54 3.36 -0.40
C VAL A 59 6.33 3.95 -1.58
N VAL A 60 7.60 3.57 -1.70
CA VAL A 60 8.49 3.98 -2.80
C VAL A 60 8.83 2.83 -3.75
N ALA A 61 8.79 1.58 -3.28
CA ALA A 61 8.92 0.39 -4.11
C ALA A 61 8.10 -0.78 -3.54
N VAL A 62 7.71 -1.71 -4.41
CA VAL A 62 6.91 -2.89 -4.06
C VAL A 62 7.59 -4.12 -4.65
N ASN A 63 7.80 -5.14 -3.81
CA ASN A 63 8.46 -6.40 -4.15
C ASN A 63 7.57 -7.58 -3.75
N GLY A 64 7.05 -8.31 -4.73
CA GLY A 64 6.12 -9.42 -4.49
C GLY A 64 4.67 -8.96 -4.44
N VAL A 65 3.94 -9.29 -5.50
CA VAL A 65 2.51 -8.94 -5.70
C VAL A 65 1.73 -10.18 -6.16
N GLY A 66 0.40 -10.07 -6.16
CA GLY A 66 -0.55 -11.08 -6.58
C GLY A 66 -0.58 -12.29 -5.65
N LEU A 67 -0.72 -13.47 -6.25
CA LEU A 67 -0.87 -14.75 -5.55
C LEU A 67 0.44 -15.28 -4.92
N ASN A 68 1.55 -14.57 -5.10
CA ASN A 68 2.78 -14.87 -4.37
C ASN A 68 2.54 -14.75 -2.86
N PRO A 69 3.36 -15.41 -2.03
CA PRO A 69 3.38 -15.10 -0.60
C PRO A 69 3.54 -13.60 -0.36
N VAL A 70 3.00 -13.13 0.77
CA VAL A 70 3.04 -11.71 1.15
C VAL A 70 4.43 -11.13 0.95
N GLY A 71 4.46 -10.01 0.22
CA GLY A 71 5.68 -9.37 -0.23
C GLY A 71 6.22 -8.33 0.74
N PHE A 72 7.08 -7.49 0.20
CA PHE A 72 7.78 -6.42 0.90
C PHE A 72 7.61 -5.09 0.16
N VAL A 73 7.69 -4.00 0.90
CA VAL A 73 7.73 -2.64 0.39
C VAL A 73 8.98 -1.94 0.90
N ASP A 74 9.45 -0.98 0.12
CA ASP A 74 10.36 0.05 0.60
C ASP A 74 9.53 1.30 0.89
N VAL A 75 9.77 1.94 2.02
CA VAL A 75 8.92 3.03 2.52
C VAL A 75 9.73 4.21 3.01
N GLN A 76 9.21 5.41 2.77
CA GLN A 76 9.80 6.68 3.19
C GLN A 76 8.92 7.30 4.29
N PRO A 77 9.44 7.54 5.51
CA PRO A 77 8.71 8.27 6.54
C PRO A 77 8.29 9.66 6.08
N LEU A 78 7.04 10.04 6.41
CA LEU A 78 6.45 11.33 6.07
C LEU A 78 6.82 12.44 7.07
N VAL A 79 7.08 12.06 8.32
CA VAL A 79 7.50 13.00 9.37
C VAL A 79 9.02 13.06 9.40
N HIS A 80 9.57 14.28 9.42
CA HIS A 80 11.02 14.51 9.50
C HIS A 80 11.53 14.45 10.94
N MET A 81 12.81 14.10 11.11
CA MET A 81 13.50 14.25 12.39
C MET A 81 13.81 15.73 12.63
N GLN A 82 14.06 16.08 13.89
CA GLN A 82 14.57 17.40 14.27
C GLN A 82 15.97 17.26 14.85
N ASP A 83 16.90 18.13 14.42
CA ASP A 83 18.19 18.26 15.08
C ASP A 83 18.05 19.01 16.42
N ALA A 84 19.15 19.14 17.17
CA ALA A 84 19.16 19.84 18.45
C ALA A 84 18.88 21.35 18.34
N LEU A 85 18.87 21.93 17.13
CA LEU A 85 18.47 23.31 16.85
C LEU A 85 17.01 23.41 16.38
N GLY A 86 16.27 22.29 16.35
CA GLY A 86 14.90 22.21 15.86
C GLY A 86 14.78 22.26 14.33
N ARG A 87 15.88 22.07 13.60
CA ARG A 87 15.87 22.03 12.13
C ARG A 87 15.43 20.65 11.65
N SER A 88 14.58 20.67 10.63
CA SER A 88 14.04 19.45 10.01
C SER A 88 15.10 18.71 9.19
N MET A 89 15.18 17.40 9.34
CA MET A 89 15.99 16.51 8.50
C MET A 89 15.17 15.28 8.08
N ALA A 90 15.32 14.86 6.83
CA ALA A 90 14.59 13.70 6.32
C ALA A 90 15.12 12.38 6.87
N HIS A 91 14.21 11.43 7.09
CA HIS A 91 14.60 10.03 7.27
C HIS A 91 15.08 9.44 5.95
N GLY A 92 15.94 8.43 6.03
CA GLY A 92 16.22 7.57 4.89
C GLY A 92 15.04 6.65 4.55
N VAL A 93 15.12 6.01 3.39
CA VAL A 93 14.19 4.95 2.99
C VAL A 93 14.42 3.73 3.87
N ILE A 94 13.33 3.14 4.36
CA ILE A 94 13.32 1.86 5.04
C ILE A 94 13.09 0.77 4.00
N HIS A 95 14.01 -0.17 3.91
CA HIS A 95 13.96 -1.23 2.90
C HIS A 95 13.39 -2.54 3.46
N ASN A 96 12.81 -3.35 2.58
CA ASN A 96 12.41 -4.72 2.86
C ASN A 96 11.45 -4.84 4.06
N VAL A 97 10.44 -3.97 4.06
CA VAL A 97 9.39 -3.92 5.08
C VAL A 97 8.23 -4.82 4.64
N PRO A 98 7.91 -5.91 5.37
CA PRO A 98 6.77 -6.75 5.02
C PRO A 98 5.47 -5.95 5.17
N TYR A 99 4.57 -6.06 4.18
CA TYR A 99 3.23 -5.45 4.28
C TYR A 99 2.20 -6.45 4.80
N VAL A 100 1.15 -5.97 5.44
CA VAL A 100 0.05 -6.84 5.91
C VAL A 100 -0.87 -7.23 4.75
N ARG A 101 -1.19 -8.52 4.66
CA ARG A 101 -2.29 -9.04 3.81
C ARG A 101 -3.35 -9.67 4.71
N MET A 102 -4.62 -9.41 4.43
CA MET A 102 -5.73 -10.08 5.11
C MET A 102 -5.83 -11.53 4.62
N GLN A 103 -5.19 -12.44 5.34
CA GLN A 103 -5.06 -13.84 4.96
C GLN A 103 -5.21 -14.78 6.17
N GLY A 104 -5.93 -15.88 5.97
CA GLY A 104 -6.04 -17.01 6.89
C GLY A 104 -5.83 -18.32 6.14
N GLY A 105 -4.79 -19.08 6.50
CA GLY A 105 -4.41 -20.28 5.74
C GLY A 105 -4.19 -19.98 4.26
N LYS A 106 -4.95 -20.66 3.38
CA LYS A 106 -4.90 -20.46 1.91
C LYS A 106 -5.91 -19.42 1.40
N SER A 107 -6.74 -18.85 2.28
CA SER A 107 -7.77 -17.87 1.91
C SER A 107 -7.27 -16.46 2.18
N ALA A 108 -7.43 -15.55 1.22
CA ALA A 108 -6.96 -14.18 1.35
C ALA A 108 -7.89 -13.17 0.65
N VAL A 109 -7.95 -11.96 1.19
CA VAL A 109 -8.36 -10.75 0.46
C VAL A 109 -7.10 -10.06 0.00
N ILE A 110 -6.92 -9.95 -1.31
CA ILE A 110 -5.68 -9.45 -1.92
C ILE A 110 -5.92 -8.05 -2.45
N CYS A 111 -5.24 -7.09 -1.83
CA CYS A 111 -5.11 -5.71 -2.27
C CYS A 111 -3.67 -5.33 -1.97
N ASP A 112 -2.80 -5.46 -2.97
CA ASP A 112 -1.38 -5.22 -2.79
C ASP A 112 -1.09 -3.72 -2.82
N PRO A 113 -0.12 -3.23 -2.02
CA PRO A 113 0.27 -1.84 -2.04
C PRO A 113 0.86 -1.44 -3.39
N CYS A 114 0.66 -0.19 -3.76
CA CYS A 114 1.22 0.45 -4.94
C CYS A 114 2.23 1.54 -4.54
N VAL A 115 3.15 1.86 -5.44
CA VAL A 115 4.06 3.00 -5.25
C VAL A 115 3.24 4.28 -5.12
N GLY A 116 3.54 5.06 -4.08
CA GLY A 116 2.81 6.29 -3.74
C GLY A 116 1.77 6.13 -2.64
N ASP A 117 1.40 4.90 -2.27
CA ASP A 117 0.47 4.65 -1.18
C ASP A 117 0.98 5.21 0.15
N LEU A 118 0.06 5.78 0.92
CA LEU A 118 0.30 6.34 2.25
C LEU A 118 -0.26 5.40 3.32
N GLY A 119 0.62 4.90 4.17
CA GLY A 119 0.29 3.97 5.25
C GLY A 119 1.02 4.31 6.55
N ALA A 120 0.99 3.39 7.50
CA ALA A 120 1.80 3.47 8.71
C ALA A 120 2.77 2.28 8.79
N VAL A 121 3.84 2.44 9.55
CA VAL A 121 4.67 1.31 9.96
C VAL A 121 4.60 1.08 11.45
N ILE A 122 4.59 -0.19 11.84
CA ILE A 122 4.82 -0.61 13.22
C ILE A 122 6.30 -0.94 13.35
N ILE A 123 6.96 -0.33 14.34
CA ILE A 123 8.37 -0.62 14.64
C ILE A 123 8.46 -1.71 15.71
N CYS A 124 9.06 -2.84 15.36
CA CYS A 124 9.18 -3.97 16.27
C CYS A 124 10.20 -3.72 17.39
N GLY A 125 9.93 -4.27 18.57
CA GLY A 125 10.81 -4.12 19.73
C GLY A 125 12.16 -4.84 19.60
N ARG A 126 12.33 -5.74 18.63
CA ARG A 126 13.56 -6.50 18.37
C ARG A 126 13.74 -6.74 16.87
N ASP A 127 14.97 -7.12 16.50
CA ASP A 127 15.31 -7.55 15.15
C ASP A 127 14.44 -8.70 14.65
N ILE A 128 13.73 -8.48 13.54
CA ILE A 128 12.83 -9.48 12.93
C ILE A 128 13.38 -10.08 11.63
N SER A 129 14.61 -9.75 11.21
CA SER A 129 15.21 -10.21 9.94
C SER A 129 15.18 -11.74 9.78
N ALA A 130 15.56 -12.48 10.81
CA ALA A 130 15.55 -13.95 10.80
C ALA A 130 14.14 -14.51 10.69
N ALA A 131 13.16 -13.91 11.37
CA ALA A 131 11.76 -14.31 11.31
C ALA A 131 11.13 -13.98 9.94
N LYS A 132 11.48 -12.83 9.33
CA LYS A 132 11.06 -12.47 7.95
C LYS A 132 11.54 -13.52 6.94
N ALA A 133 12.81 -13.94 7.07
CA ALA A 133 13.44 -14.88 6.15
C ALA A 133 12.91 -16.32 6.32
N SER A 134 12.77 -16.79 7.56
CA SER A 134 12.38 -18.18 7.85
C SER A 134 10.88 -18.41 7.87
N ARG A 135 10.09 -17.35 8.14
CA ARG A 135 8.64 -17.43 8.42
C ARG A 135 8.31 -18.39 9.56
N ALA A 136 9.21 -18.48 10.53
CA ALA A 136 9.12 -19.36 11.68
C ALA A 136 9.65 -18.63 12.94
N PRO A 137 9.37 -19.15 14.15
CA PRO A 137 10.02 -18.66 15.36
C PRO A 137 11.55 -18.63 15.18
N ALA A 138 12.14 -17.46 15.43
CA ALA A 138 13.58 -17.24 15.25
C ALA A 138 14.11 -16.32 16.36
N ALA A 139 15.39 -16.51 16.72
CA ALA A 139 16.09 -15.56 17.56
C ALA A 139 16.32 -14.24 16.81
N PRO A 140 16.39 -13.09 17.52
CA PRO A 140 16.72 -11.82 16.90
C PRO A 140 18.07 -11.88 16.15
N GLY A 141 18.10 -11.37 14.91
CA GLY A 141 19.32 -11.38 14.07
C GLY A 141 20.42 -10.44 14.57
N SER A 142 20.07 -9.51 15.48
CA SER A 142 20.99 -8.58 16.11
C SER A 142 20.46 -8.09 17.47
N PHE A 143 21.23 -7.21 18.11
CA PHE A 143 20.86 -6.53 19.35
C PHE A 143 20.05 -5.24 19.12
N ARG A 144 19.59 -4.98 17.89
CA ARG A 144 18.73 -3.83 17.60
C ARG A 144 17.40 -3.92 18.37
N ILE A 145 16.96 -2.76 18.85
CA ILE A 145 15.76 -2.56 19.66
C ILE A 145 15.07 -1.30 19.11
N HIS A 146 13.79 -1.41 18.75
CA HIS A 146 13.01 -0.31 18.16
C HIS A 146 13.71 0.38 16.98
N ASP A 147 14.29 -0.41 16.07
CA ASP A 147 15.01 0.09 14.89
C ASP A 147 14.07 0.14 13.67
N MET A 148 14.19 1.19 12.85
CA MET A 148 13.32 1.40 11.69
C MET A 148 13.41 0.27 10.65
N ALA A 149 14.53 -0.43 10.54
CA ALA A 149 14.67 -1.57 9.63
C ALA A 149 13.81 -2.79 10.05
N ASP A 150 13.38 -2.81 11.32
CA ASP A 150 12.52 -3.83 11.92
C ASP A 150 11.05 -3.38 11.91
N ALA A 151 10.65 -2.76 10.80
CA ALA A 151 9.29 -2.30 10.57
C ALA A 151 8.38 -3.37 9.94
N ILE A 152 7.07 -3.19 10.12
CA ILE A 152 5.99 -3.86 9.37
C ILE A 152 5.06 -2.77 8.82
N TYR A 153 4.76 -2.80 7.52
CA TYR A 153 3.85 -1.85 6.89
C TYR A 153 2.41 -2.27 7.12
N VAL A 154 1.63 -1.39 7.73
CA VAL A 154 0.24 -1.64 8.14
C VAL A 154 -0.64 -0.59 7.51
N ALA A 155 -1.68 -1.09 6.85
CA ALA A 155 -2.87 -0.41 6.31
C ALA A 155 -2.67 0.96 5.61
N PRO A 156 -3.31 1.19 4.46
CA PRO A 156 -3.39 2.55 3.92
C PRO A 156 -4.20 3.44 4.88
N ILE A 157 -3.69 4.63 5.19
CA ILE A 157 -4.34 5.56 6.13
C ILE A 157 -4.75 6.90 5.49
N LEU A 158 -4.06 7.33 4.43
CA LEU A 158 -4.20 8.69 3.87
C LEU A 158 -4.28 8.70 2.33
N ASN A 159 -4.73 7.60 1.73
CA ASN A 159 -4.86 7.47 0.28
C ASN A 159 -5.99 8.34 -0.27
N ALA A 160 -5.91 8.64 -1.58
CA ALA A 160 -6.93 9.38 -2.31
C ALA A 160 -8.23 8.55 -2.49
N THR A 161 -9.26 9.18 -3.06
CA THR A 161 -10.53 8.51 -3.38
C THR A 161 -10.29 7.32 -4.33
N PRO A 162 -10.82 6.12 -4.01
CA PRO A 162 -10.58 4.93 -4.81
C PRO A 162 -11.39 4.94 -6.11
N GLU A 163 -10.77 4.47 -7.20
CA GLU A 163 -11.45 4.27 -8.49
C GLU A 163 -12.10 2.87 -8.59
N GLU A 164 -11.54 1.90 -7.88
CA GLU A 164 -12.02 0.52 -7.80
C GLU A 164 -12.24 0.11 -6.35
N TYR A 165 -13.37 -0.53 -6.05
CA TYR A 165 -13.73 -0.90 -4.67
C TYR A 165 -14.84 -1.95 -4.58
N ILE A 166 -14.86 -2.64 -3.45
CA ILE A 166 -16.04 -3.32 -2.91
C ILE A 166 -16.45 -2.55 -1.65
N TRP A 167 -17.66 -1.98 -1.64
CA TRP A 167 -18.13 -1.10 -0.58
C TRP A 167 -19.39 -1.65 0.08
N LEU A 168 -19.29 -1.96 1.38
CA LEU A 168 -20.44 -2.22 2.25
C LEU A 168 -21.03 -0.87 2.71
N THR A 169 -22.17 -0.48 2.15
CA THR A 169 -22.76 0.86 2.37
C THR A 169 -23.69 0.92 3.59
N GLY A 170 -23.90 -0.20 4.28
CA GLY A 170 -24.94 -0.38 5.29
C GLY A 170 -26.31 -0.73 4.71
N ASN A 171 -26.61 -0.25 3.49
CA ASN A 171 -27.85 -0.55 2.76
C ASN A 171 -27.66 -1.50 1.57
N GLY A 172 -26.43 -1.98 1.35
CA GLY A 172 -26.10 -2.89 0.26
C GLY A 172 -24.60 -3.04 0.05
N VAL A 173 -24.24 -3.67 -1.07
CA VAL A 173 -22.86 -3.85 -1.52
C VAL A 173 -22.69 -3.25 -2.91
N ARG A 174 -21.68 -2.40 -3.09
CA ARG A 174 -21.32 -1.86 -4.41
C ARG A 174 -19.95 -2.36 -4.83
N VAL A 175 -19.88 -3.01 -5.98
CA VAL A 175 -18.63 -3.39 -6.64
C VAL A 175 -18.42 -2.44 -7.81
N LYS A 176 -17.27 -1.74 -7.85
CA LYS A 176 -16.87 -0.85 -8.94
C LYS A 176 -15.47 -1.23 -9.38
N THR A 177 -15.28 -1.40 -10.69
CA THR A 177 -13.98 -1.56 -11.34
C THR A 177 -14.06 -0.91 -12.72
N ALA A 178 -12.93 -0.46 -13.26
CA ALA A 178 -12.84 -0.02 -14.65
C ALA A 178 -12.70 -1.21 -15.61
N GLY A 179 -12.20 -2.34 -15.10
CA GLY A 179 -12.00 -3.58 -15.84
C GLY A 179 -13.20 -4.54 -15.75
N THR A 180 -12.90 -5.82 -15.85
CA THR A 180 -13.88 -6.90 -15.80
C THR A 180 -14.08 -7.43 -14.39
N PHE A 181 -15.33 -7.65 -13.98
CA PHE A 181 -15.63 -8.43 -12.79
C PHE A 181 -15.80 -9.91 -13.16
N THR A 182 -14.80 -10.73 -12.82
CA THR A 182 -14.77 -12.17 -13.12
C THR A 182 -15.04 -12.99 -11.88
N VAL A 183 -15.91 -14.00 -12.00
CA VAL A 183 -16.19 -14.99 -10.95
C VAL A 183 -15.78 -16.37 -11.46
N ASP A 184 -14.72 -16.94 -10.91
CA ASP A 184 -14.29 -18.31 -11.16
C ASP A 184 -14.69 -19.20 -9.98
N ALA A 185 -15.77 -19.96 -10.16
CA ALA A 185 -16.35 -20.82 -9.15
C ALA A 185 -17.06 -22.02 -9.79
N ALA A 186 -17.12 -23.13 -9.08
CA ALA A 186 -17.86 -24.32 -9.53
C ALA A 186 -19.38 -24.07 -9.68
N GLY A 187 -19.91 -23.02 -9.05
CA GLY A 187 -21.29 -22.59 -9.20
C GLY A 187 -21.52 -21.20 -8.59
N MET A 188 -22.53 -20.50 -9.12
CA MET A 188 -22.98 -19.19 -8.64
C MET A 188 -24.48 -19.27 -8.33
N GLN A 189 -24.88 -18.84 -7.15
CA GLN A 189 -26.30 -18.73 -6.77
C GLN A 189 -26.65 -17.25 -6.53
N ILE A 190 -27.72 -16.77 -7.16
CA ILE A 190 -28.23 -15.42 -6.99
C ILE A 190 -29.68 -15.52 -6.49
N ASN A 191 -29.88 -15.27 -5.20
CA ASN A 191 -31.18 -15.40 -4.54
C ASN A 191 -31.94 -14.06 -4.49
N CYS A 192 -31.91 -13.33 -5.59
CA CYS A 192 -32.60 -12.06 -5.75
C CYS A 192 -32.92 -11.81 -7.23
N PRO A 193 -33.83 -10.87 -7.55
CA PRO A 193 -34.01 -10.42 -8.92
C PRO A 193 -32.70 -9.88 -9.51
N VAL A 194 -32.41 -10.28 -10.74
CA VAL A 194 -31.23 -9.83 -11.50
C VAL A 194 -31.68 -8.90 -12.61
N SER A 195 -30.99 -7.76 -12.74
CA SER A 195 -31.17 -6.84 -13.85
C SER A 195 -29.82 -6.55 -14.49
N THR A 196 -29.81 -6.47 -15.82
CA THR A 196 -28.64 -6.10 -16.63
C THR A 196 -29.09 -5.19 -17.76
N THR A 197 -28.23 -4.26 -18.15
CA THR A 197 -28.44 -3.37 -19.30
C THR A 197 -27.74 -3.86 -20.56
N GLY A 198 -26.76 -4.76 -20.41
CA GLY A 198 -26.05 -5.39 -21.52
C GLY A 198 -26.59 -6.78 -21.84
N ASP A 199 -26.13 -7.33 -22.96
CA ASP A 199 -26.50 -8.66 -23.44
C ASP A 199 -26.09 -9.77 -22.46
N ILE A 200 -26.87 -10.85 -22.44
CA ILE A 200 -26.57 -12.07 -21.69
C ILE A 200 -26.16 -13.15 -22.69
N THR A 201 -24.91 -13.61 -22.59
CA THR A 201 -24.41 -14.76 -23.36
C THR A 201 -24.15 -15.91 -22.40
N ALA A 202 -24.86 -17.03 -22.59
CA ALA A 202 -24.64 -18.27 -21.85
C ALA A 202 -24.18 -19.38 -22.79
N GLY A 203 -23.05 -20.03 -22.48
CA GLY A 203 -22.57 -21.18 -23.25
C GLY A 203 -23.38 -22.47 -23.01
N GLY A 204 -24.22 -22.48 -21.97
CA GLY A 204 -25.15 -23.57 -21.65
C GLY A 204 -26.61 -23.15 -21.79
N THR A 205 -27.51 -23.93 -21.21
CA THR A 205 -28.95 -23.69 -21.29
C THR A 205 -29.42 -22.63 -20.29
N ILE A 206 -30.21 -21.67 -20.76
CA ILE A 206 -30.98 -20.76 -19.90
C ILE A 206 -32.38 -21.35 -19.72
N THR A 207 -32.76 -21.67 -18.48
CA THR A 207 -34.07 -22.26 -18.15
C THR A 207 -34.86 -21.33 -17.24
N GLY A 208 -36.04 -20.91 -17.67
CA GLY A 208 -37.05 -20.29 -16.83
C GLY A 208 -38.03 -21.34 -16.30
N ARG A 209 -38.23 -21.41 -14.97
CA ARG A 209 -39.23 -22.33 -14.39
C ARG A 209 -40.67 -21.93 -14.71
N THR A 210 -40.91 -20.62 -14.78
CA THR A 210 -42.22 -20.06 -15.11
C THR A 210 -42.31 -19.80 -16.61
N ASP A 211 -41.42 -18.95 -17.13
CA ASP A 211 -41.32 -18.55 -18.54
C ASP A 211 -39.95 -17.93 -18.85
N VAL A 212 -39.61 -17.82 -20.13
CA VAL A 212 -38.53 -16.96 -20.66
C VAL A 212 -39.19 -16.02 -21.65
N VAL A 213 -39.26 -14.73 -21.32
CA VAL A 213 -39.99 -13.73 -22.11
C VAL A 213 -39.00 -12.90 -22.92
N ALA A 214 -39.17 -12.87 -24.24
CA ALA A 214 -38.42 -12.00 -25.15
C ALA A 214 -39.31 -10.84 -25.58
N GLY A 215 -39.07 -9.65 -25.01
CA GLY A 215 -39.98 -8.51 -25.16
C GLY A 215 -41.33 -8.77 -24.49
N THR A 216 -42.40 -8.90 -25.28
CA THR A 216 -43.75 -9.29 -24.80
C THR A 216 -44.12 -10.73 -25.16
N VAL A 217 -43.21 -11.49 -25.79
CA VAL A 217 -43.49 -12.84 -26.29
C VAL A 217 -43.05 -13.87 -25.24
N SER A 218 -44.02 -14.65 -24.78
CA SER A 218 -43.79 -15.79 -23.87
C SER A 218 -43.14 -16.95 -24.61
N GLY A 219 -41.92 -17.34 -24.22
CA GLY A 219 -41.27 -18.53 -24.77
C GLY A 219 -42.08 -19.80 -24.53
N ARG A 220 -42.82 -19.88 -23.41
CA ARG A 220 -43.67 -21.02 -23.05
C ARG A 220 -44.93 -21.18 -23.90
N SER A 221 -45.51 -20.09 -24.40
CA SER A 221 -46.84 -20.11 -25.02
C SER A 221 -46.92 -19.46 -26.40
N HIS A 222 -45.79 -19.02 -26.96
CA HIS A 222 -45.77 -18.44 -28.29
C HIS A 222 -46.29 -19.42 -29.36
N THR A 223 -46.95 -18.86 -30.37
CA THR A 223 -47.50 -19.60 -31.51
C THR A 223 -46.97 -19.01 -32.81
N HIS A 224 -46.98 -19.84 -33.85
CA HIS A 224 -46.61 -19.45 -35.21
C HIS A 224 -47.84 -19.53 -36.11
N PRO A 225 -48.07 -18.57 -37.02
CA PRO A 225 -49.14 -18.67 -38.01
C PRO A 225 -48.81 -19.74 -39.06
N VAL A 226 -49.85 -20.39 -39.61
CA VAL A 226 -49.73 -21.32 -40.76
C VAL A 226 -50.12 -20.60 -42.05
N THR A 227 -49.45 -20.91 -43.17
CA THR A 227 -49.68 -20.27 -44.48
C THR A 227 -50.81 -20.93 -45.29
N GLY A 228 -51.31 -22.10 -44.89
CA GLY A 228 -52.43 -22.80 -45.51
C GLY A 228 -52.87 -24.01 -44.69
N ALA A 229 -54.16 -24.34 -44.74
CA ALA A 229 -54.73 -25.49 -44.04
C ALA A 229 -54.88 -26.71 -44.99
N PRO A 230 -54.65 -27.95 -44.51
CA PRO A 230 -54.11 -28.31 -43.20
C PRO A 230 -52.58 -28.10 -43.18
N GLY A 231 -52.08 -27.32 -42.22
CA GLY A 231 -50.66 -26.97 -42.14
C GLY A 231 -50.11 -27.15 -40.73
N THR A 232 -48.87 -27.61 -40.63
CA THR A 232 -48.09 -27.59 -39.40
C THR A 232 -47.29 -26.30 -39.33
N THR A 233 -47.23 -25.69 -38.16
CA THR A 233 -46.27 -24.61 -37.92
C THR A 233 -44.85 -25.13 -38.14
N GLY A 234 -44.02 -24.36 -38.83
CA GLY A 234 -42.59 -24.67 -38.95
C GLY A 234 -41.90 -24.65 -37.59
N ALA A 235 -40.64 -25.11 -37.55
CA ALA A 235 -39.79 -24.89 -36.39
C ALA A 235 -39.71 -23.38 -36.08
N PRO A 236 -39.62 -22.96 -34.81
CA PRO A 236 -39.38 -21.56 -34.47
C PRO A 236 -38.11 -21.08 -35.19
N THR A 237 -38.27 -20.11 -36.09
CA THR A 237 -37.13 -19.39 -36.71
C THR A 237 -36.74 -18.21 -35.86
#